data_AF-A0A4R3LH49-F1
#
_entry.id   AF-A0A4R3LH49-F1
#
_cell.length_a   1.000
_cell.length_b   1.000
_cell.length_c   1.000
_cell.angle_alpha   90.00
_cell.angle_beta   90.00
_cell.angle_gamma   90.00
#
_symmetry.space_group_name_H-M   'P 1'
#
loop_
_entity.id
_entity.type
_entity.pdbx_description
1 polymer ?
#
loop_
_entity_poly.entity_id
_entity_poly.type
_entity_poly.pdbx_seq_one_letter_code
_entity_poly.pdbx_strand_id
1 'polypeptide(L)'
;MSCPHVRIMTLLLASALAACAGTPPRAPPADAAGHAAGPVASAADPAGRLRGFQLARRYSDVVRIDGRDVQQQVEYGFDYDRAATVRRIFDVQGRLMSEDVFEAESLRANAAEEARLHELVRTHPQLGPMMEQPDLLVHSGGFVVREADDPYCGLHSRCLRYIVSRGDGSIPHIHAVVDLVSDRVVHPFYDDKTPAKKAP
;
A
#
# COMPACT_ATOMS: atom_id res chain seq x y z
N MET A 1 34.00 13.77 -57.61
CA MET A 1 34.57 12.40 -57.64
C MET A 1 33.48 11.49 -57.08
N SER A 2 32.39 11.17 -57.77
CA SER A 2 32.18 10.51 -59.08
C SER A 2 32.66 9.06 -59.15
N CYS A 3 31.64 8.16 -59.18
CA CYS A 3 31.55 6.86 -59.86
C CYS A 3 32.16 5.59 -59.20
N PRO A 4 31.73 4.36 -59.58
CA PRO A 4 30.34 3.87 -59.67
C PRO A 4 30.17 2.35 -59.29
N HIS A 5 28.91 1.92 -59.34
CA HIS A 5 28.33 0.58 -59.58
C HIS A 5 29.20 -0.70 -59.65
N VAL A 6 28.72 -1.78 -59.01
CA VAL A 6 28.45 -3.06 -59.69
C VAL A 6 27.19 -3.71 -59.11
N ARG A 7 26.19 -3.94 -59.97
CA ARG A 7 25.08 -4.91 -59.77
C ARG A 7 25.56 -6.26 -60.28
N ILE A 8 25.42 -7.33 -59.51
CA ILE A 8 25.33 -8.69 -60.06
C ILE A 8 24.13 -9.39 -59.44
N MET A 9 23.22 -9.73 -60.35
CA MET A 9 22.00 -10.49 -60.17
C MET A 9 22.34 -11.94 -60.50
N THR A 10 22.20 -12.87 -59.54
CA THR A 10 22.20 -14.30 -59.85
C THR A 10 21.09 -14.97 -59.06
N LEU A 11 20.02 -15.35 -59.77
CA LEU A 11 19.02 -16.29 -59.31
C LEU A 11 19.64 -17.69 -59.23
N LEU A 12 19.37 -18.40 -58.14
CA LEU A 12 19.34 -19.86 -58.12
C LEU A 12 18.19 -20.30 -57.23
N LEU A 13 17.09 -20.70 -57.88
CA LEU A 13 16.04 -21.53 -57.32
C LEU A 13 16.61 -22.93 -57.10
N ALA A 14 16.46 -23.45 -55.89
CA ALA A 14 16.42 -24.89 -55.65
C ALA A 14 15.41 -25.18 -54.53
N SER A 15 14.25 -25.68 -54.92
CA SER A 15 13.25 -26.26 -54.05
C SER A 15 13.71 -27.64 -53.60
N ALA A 16 13.68 -27.91 -52.29
CA ALA A 16 13.73 -29.27 -51.76
C ALA A 16 12.72 -29.43 -50.63
N LEU A 17 11.96 -30.52 -50.73
CA LEU A 17 10.79 -30.87 -49.95
C LEU A 17 11.10 -31.30 -48.51
N ALA A 18 10.09 -31.07 -47.66
CA ALA A 18 9.58 -31.95 -46.61
C ALA A 18 10.51 -32.36 -45.44
N ALA A 19 10.20 -31.80 -44.27
CA ALA A 19 9.96 -32.56 -43.04
C ALA A 19 9.21 -31.68 -42.02
N CYS A 20 7.88 -31.77 -42.01
CA CYS A 20 7.07 -31.25 -40.90
C CYS A 20 7.19 -32.23 -39.71
N ALA A 21 8.29 -32.17 -38.97
CA ALA A 21 8.29 -32.70 -37.62
C ALA A 21 7.56 -31.69 -36.74
N GLY A 22 6.28 -31.97 -36.46
CA GLY A 22 5.49 -31.19 -35.51
C GLY A 22 6.08 -31.34 -34.12
N THR A 23 6.95 -30.40 -33.74
CA THR A 23 7.25 -30.16 -32.33
C THR A 23 5.93 -29.74 -31.68
N PRO A 24 5.38 -30.48 -30.72
CA PRO A 24 4.25 -29.95 -29.95
C PRO A 24 4.70 -28.62 -29.35
N PRO A 25 3.83 -27.59 -29.30
CA PRO A 25 4.18 -26.37 -28.61
C PRO A 25 4.60 -26.76 -27.19
N ARG A 26 5.88 -26.56 -26.89
CA ARG A 26 6.40 -26.70 -25.54
C ARG A 26 5.57 -25.71 -24.73
N ALA A 27 4.69 -26.24 -23.88
CA ALA A 27 3.96 -25.43 -22.93
C ALA A 27 4.99 -24.49 -22.28
N PRO A 28 4.71 -23.18 -22.19
CA PRO A 28 5.62 -22.27 -21.53
C PRO A 28 5.95 -22.87 -20.16
N PRO A 29 7.22 -22.87 -19.73
CA PRO A 29 7.55 -23.29 -18.38
C PRO A 29 6.64 -22.50 -17.43
N ALA A 30 5.86 -23.23 -16.63
CA ALA A 30 5.06 -22.67 -15.57
C ALA A 30 6.03 -22.24 -14.46
N ASP A 31 6.75 -21.14 -14.69
CA ASP A 31 7.60 -20.54 -13.70
C ASP A 31 7.53 -19.02 -13.79
N ALA A 32 7.21 -18.46 -12.61
CA ALA A 32 7.79 -17.25 -12.08
C ALA A 32 7.46 -15.92 -12.79
N ALA A 33 6.25 -15.40 -12.53
CA ALA A 33 6.05 -14.02 -12.07
C ALA A 33 4.55 -13.80 -11.74
N GLY A 34 4.15 -14.14 -10.52
CA GLY A 34 2.86 -13.74 -9.97
C GLY A 34 2.84 -12.23 -9.70
N HIS A 35 2.67 -11.44 -10.76
CA HIS A 35 2.19 -10.04 -10.78
C HIS A 35 1.37 -9.99 -12.07
N ALA A 36 0.07 -9.67 -12.14
CA ALA A 36 -0.74 -8.81 -11.31
C ALA A 36 -2.22 -9.25 -11.42
N ALA A 37 -2.76 -9.87 -10.38
CA ALA A 37 -4.16 -9.62 -10.05
C ALA A 37 -4.13 -8.38 -9.15
N GLY A 38 -4.80 -7.30 -9.55
CA GLY A 38 -4.89 -6.10 -8.72
C GLY A 38 -5.51 -6.39 -7.34
N PRO A 39 -5.59 -5.39 -6.46
CA PRO A 39 -6.06 -5.59 -5.09
C PRO A 39 -7.44 -6.26 -5.06
N VAL A 40 -7.53 -7.39 -4.38
CA VAL A 40 -8.79 -8.12 -4.23
C VAL A 40 -9.66 -7.38 -3.24
N ALA A 41 -10.93 -7.15 -3.61
CA ALA A 41 -11.88 -6.51 -2.71
C ALA A 41 -12.24 -7.48 -1.58
N SER A 42 -12.21 -6.99 -0.34
CA SER A 42 -12.82 -7.68 0.80
C SER A 42 -14.35 -7.61 0.70
N ALA A 43 -15.04 -8.50 1.41
CA ALA A 43 -16.51 -8.48 1.52
C ALA A 43 -17.04 -7.48 2.57
N ALA A 44 -16.19 -6.56 3.04
CA ALA A 44 -16.57 -5.50 3.98
C ALA A 44 -17.64 -4.57 3.38
N ASP A 45 -18.51 -4.02 4.22
CA ASP A 45 -19.53 -3.08 3.76
C ASP A 45 -18.86 -1.78 3.26
N PRO A 46 -19.06 -1.36 1.99
CA PRO A 46 -18.52 -0.11 1.48
C PRO A 46 -18.99 1.14 2.24
N ALA A 47 -20.13 1.08 2.94
CA ALA A 47 -20.62 2.17 3.78
C ALA A 47 -19.73 2.44 4.99
N GLY A 48 -18.91 1.46 5.41
CA GLY A 48 -17.94 1.60 6.50
C GLY A 48 -16.66 2.33 6.14
N ARG A 49 -16.50 2.79 4.88
CA ARG A 49 -15.32 3.52 4.43
C ARG A 49 -15.17 4.85 5.19
N LEU A 50 -13.96 5.08 5.70
CA LEU A 50 -13.64 6.30 6.46
C LEU A 50 -13.70 7.56 5.58
N ARG A 51 -14.11 8.66 6.20
CA ARG A 51 -14.31 9.98 5.57
C ARG A 51 -13.84 11.09 6.50
N GLY A 52 -13.52 12.24 5.89
CA GLY A 52 -13.07 13.43 6.60
C GLY A 52 -11.87 13.21 7.51
N PHE A 53 -11.72 14.09 8.50
CA PHE A 53 -10.60 14.07 9.43
C PHE A 53 -10.77 13.03 10.54
N GLN A 54 -9.84 12.08 10.59
CA GLN A 54 -9.73 11.05 11.60
C GLN A 54 -8.60 11.40 12.58
N LEU A 55 -8.96 11.83 13.79
CA LEU A 55 -8.00 12.22 14.84
C LEU A 55 -7.14 11.03 15.26
N ALA A 56 -5.82 11.18 15.21
CA ALA A 56 -4.86 10.17 15.66
C ALA A 56 -4.19 10.54 16.99
N ARG A 57 -3.87 11.83 17.18
CA ARG A 57 -3.22 12.32 18.40
C ARG A 57 -3.66 13.75 18.71
N ARG A 58 -3.86 14.03 20.00
CA ARG A 58 -4.06 15.40 20.53
C ARG A 58 -3.12 15.63 21.71
N TYR A 59 -2.53 16.82 21.81
CA TYR A 59 -1.76 17.24 22.98
C TYR A 59 -1.80 18.76 23.16
N SER A 60 -1.61 19.20 24.40
CA SER A 60 -1.42 20.61 24.74
C SER A 60 0.04 21.02 24.53
N ASP A 61 0.26 22.23 24.03
CA ASP A 61 1.59 22.80 23.81
C ASP A 61 1.62 24.27 24.25
N VAL A 62 2.81 24.80 24.52
CA VAL A 62 3.05 26.21 24.83
C VAL A 62 4.14 26.74 23.91
N VAL A 63 3.77 27.69 23.07
CA VAL A 63 4.71 28.32 22.12
C VAL A 63 4.88 29.80 22.42
N ARG A 64 6.03 30.34 22.05
CA ARG A 64 6.35 31.76 22.22
C ARG A 64 6.00 32.52 20.93
N ILE A 65 4.99 33.40 20.98
CA ILE A 65 4.57 34.26 19.86
C ILE A 65 4.67 35.71 20.32
N ASP A 66 5.42 36.53 19.58
CA ASP A 66 5.64 37.97 19.89
C ASP A 66 6.05 38.22 21.35
N GLY A 67 6.92 37.37 21.88
CA GLY A 67 7.43 37.47 23.25
C GLY A 67 6.49 36.94 24.35
N ARG A 68 5.30 36.43 24.01
CA ARG A 68 4.31 35.88 24.95
C ARG A 68 4.15 34.37 24.83
N ASP A 69 3.95 33.71 25.96
CA ASP A 69 3.58 32.29 25.99
C ASP A 69 2.11 32.14 25.59
N VAL A 70 1.87 31.34 24.57
CA VAL A 70 0.54 31.03 24.03
C VAL A 70 0.31 29.53 24.20
N GLN A 71 -0.70 29.18 25.00
CA GLN A 71 -1.19 27.82 25.10
C GLN A 71 -2.01 27.47 23.86
N GLN A 72 -1.78 26.27 23.32
CA GLN A 72 -2.48 25.76 22.16
C GLN A 72 -2.80 24.27 22.31
N GLN A 73 -3.82 23.81 21.60
CA GLN A 73 -4.13 22.40 21.40
C GLN A 73 -3.71 22.00 20.00
N VAL A 74 -2.87 20.96 19.90
CA VAL A 74 -2.39 20.45 18.63
C VAL A 74 -3.03 19.10 18.35
N GLU A 75 -3.64 18.98 17.19
CA GLU A 75 -4.20 17.74 16.66
C GLU A 75 -3.45 17.28 15.42
N TYR A 76 -3.19 15.99 15.35
CA TYR A 76 -2.77 15.30 14.14
C TYR A 76 -3.81 14.24 13.79
N GLY A 77 -4.17 14.16 12.52
CA GLY A 77 -5.07 13.16 12.02
C GLY A 77 -4.89 12.96 10.52
N PHE A 78 -5.50 11.91 9.98
CA PHE A 78 -5.53 11.69 8.54
C PHE A 78 -6.87 12.18 7.99
N ASP A 79 -6.84 13.08 7.02
CA ASP A 79 -8.03 13.55 6.31
C ASP A 79 -8.24 12.67 5.08
N TYR A 80 -9.28 11.83 5.12
CA TYR A 80 -9.60 10.88 4.06
C TYR A 80 -10.17 11.52 2.80
N ASP A 81 -10.70 12.75 2.90
CA ASP A 81 -11.21 13.46 1.74
C ASP A 81 -10.06 14.14 0.97
N ARG A 82 -8.99 14.51 1.68
CA ARG A 82 -7.74 15.06 1.11
C ARG A 82 -6.66 14.01 0.85
N ALA A 83 -6.87 12.79 1.37
CA ALA A 83 -5.90 11.72 1.40
C ALA A 83 -4.52 12.18 1.95
N ALA A 84 -4.51 12.90 3.07
CA ALA A 84 -3.27 13.41 3.64
C ALA A 84 -3.33 13.52 5.16
N THR A 85 -2.17 13.46 5.80
CA THR A 85 -2.06 13.84 7.20
C THR A 85 -2.23 15.36 7.34
N VAL A 86 -3.06 15.78 8.29
CA VAL A 86 -3.36 17.17 8.59
C VAL A 86 -3.02 17.45 10.04
N ARG A 87 -2.41 18.61 10.28
CA ARG A 87 -2.22 19.19 11.61
C ARG A 87 -3.19 20.34 11.80
N ARG A 88 -3.92 20.35 12.92
CA ARG A 88 -4.77 21.47 13.34
C ARG A 88 -4.27 22.02 14.66
N ILE A 89 -4.20 23.34 14.76
CA ILE A 89 -3.81 24.03 15.99
C ILE A 89 -4.98 24.91 16.42
N PHE A 90 -5.40 24.76 17.67
CA PHE A 90 -6.49 25.52 18.27
C PHE A 90 -5.99 26.35 19.43
N ASP A 91 -6.62 27.50 19.67
CA ASP A 91 -6.42 28.25 20.91
C ASP A 91 -7.14 27.58 22.09
N VAL A 92 -6.98 28.16 23.29
CA VAL A 92 -7.60 27.64 24.52
C VAL A 92 -9.14 27.79 24.54
N GLN A 93 -9.71 28.58 23.63
CA GLN A 93 -11.16 28.68 23.42
C GLN A 93 -11.66 27.68 22.36
N GLY A 94 -10.78 26.85 21.80
CA GLY A 94 -11.11 25.88 20.76
C GLY A 94 -11.28 26.48 19.37
N ARG A 95 -10.86 27.73 19.14
CA ARG A 95 -10.87 28.33 17.81
C ARG A 95 -9.68 27.84 17.01
N LEU A 96 -9.91 27.42 15.77
CA LEU A 96 -8.86 27.01 14.85
C LEU A 96 -7.95 28.22 14.54
N MET A 97 -6.67 28.09 14.86
CA MET A 97 -5.63 29.07 14.58
C MET A 97 -4.87 28.74 13.29
N SER A 98 -4.57 27.46 13.06
CA SER A 98 -3.84 26.99 11.88
C SER A 98 -4.31 25.59 11.46
N GLU A 99 -4.27 25.33 10.16
CA GLU A 99 -4.41 24.01 9.56
C GLU A 99 -3.35 23.83 8.46
N ASP A 100 -2.57 22.75 8.55
CA ASP A 100 -1.46 22.48 7.65
C ASP A 100 -1.50 21.02 7.16
N VAL A 101 -1.12 20.79 5.90
CA VAL A 101 -0.95 19.44 5.34
C VAL A 101 0.49 18.97 5.55
N PHE A 102 0.65 17.71 6.00
CA PHE A 102 1.92 17.06 6.29
C PHE A 102 2.02 15.72 5.54
N GLU A 103 2.24 15.77 4.22
CA GLU A 103 2.06 14.63 3.30
C GLU A 103 2.84 13.35 3.63
N ALA A 104 3.95 13.46 4.38
CA ALA A 104 4.82 12.33 4.73
C ALA A 104 4.77 11.94 6.23
N GLU A 105 3.95 12.61 7.04
CA GLU A 105 3.90 12.31 8.47
C GLU A 105 3.33 10.91 8.71
N SER A 106 3.97 10.16 9.61
CA SER A 106 3.60 8.79 9.96
C SER A 106 2.79 8.76 11.24
N LEU A 107 1.46 8.71 11.11
CA LEU A 107 0.54 8.55 12.22
C LEU A 107 0.21 7.07 12.45
N ARG A 108 0.24 6.62 13.71
CA ARG A 108 -0.35 5.33 14.08
C ARG A 108 -1.85 5.32 13.74
N ALA A 109 -2.40 4.12 13.54
CA ALA A 109 -3.84 3.96 13.38
C ALA A 109 -4.58 4.46 14.64
N ASN A 110 -5.69 5.16 14.44
CA ASN A 110 -6.65 5.39 15.52
C ASN A 110 -7.63 4.21 15.64
N ALA A 111 -8.53 4.23 16.63
CA ALA A 111 -9.47 3.13 16.88
C ALA A 111 -10.42 2.85 15.71
N ALA A 112 -10.85 3.88 14.96
CA ALA A 112 -11.72 3.71 13.79
C ALA A 112 -10.95 3.06 12.63
N GLU A 113 -9.70 3.48 12.40
CA GLU A 113 -8.80 2.87 11.44
C GLU A 113 -8.51 1.41 11.81
N GLU A 114 -8.20 1.11 13.06
CA GLU A 114 -7.98 -0.27 13.54
C GLU A 114 -9.21 -1.17 13.32
N ALA A 115 -10.40 -0.68 13.64
CA ALA A 115 -11.64 -1.40 13.41
C ALA A 115 -11.86 -1.69 11.92
N ARG A 116 -11.62 -0.68 11.05
CA ARG A 116 -11.79 -0.85 9.61
C ARG A 116 -10.74 -1.80 9.01
N LEU A 117 -9.48 -1.72 9.46
CA LEU A 117 -8.42 -2.67 9.09
C LEU A 117 -8.83 -4.10 9.44
N HIS A 118 -9.30 -4.33 10.67
CA HIS A 118 -9.72 -5.65 11.11
C HIS A 118 -10.88 -6.18 10.27
N GLU A 119 -11.89 -5.36 9.98
CA GLU A 119 -13.03 -5.75 9.14
C GLU A 119 -12.57 -6.13 7.72
N LEU A 120 -11.76 -5.29 7.08
CA LEU A 120 -11.24 -5.54 5.74
C LEU A 120 -10.43 -6.84 5.68
N VAL A 121 -9.60 -7.11 6.68
CA VAL A 121 -8.79 -8.35 6.72
C VAL A 121 -9.66 -9.57 7.02
N ARG A 122 -10.54 -9.50 8.02
CA ARG A 122 -11.42 -10.63 8.42
C ARG A 122 -12.40 -11.03 7.31
N THR A 123 -12.80 -10.09 6.46
CA THR A 123 -13.71 -10.36 5.34
C THR A 123 -12.99 -10.55 3.99
N HIS A 124 -11.65 -10.50 3.98
CA HIS A 124 -10.87 -10.75 2.78
C HIS A 124 -10.91 -12.24 2.43
N PRO A 125 -11.14 -12.63 1.16
CA PRO A 125 -11.35 -14.04 0.78
C PRO A 125 -10.17 -14.96 1.10
N GLN A 126 -8.93 -14.44 1.11
CA GLN A 126 -7.74 -15.23 1.44
C GLN A 126 -7.34 -15.15 2.92
N LEU A 127 -7.69 -14.07 3.63
CA LEU A 127 -7.22 -13.84 5.00
C LEU A 127 -8.29 -14.16 6.04
N GLY A 128 -9.57 -13.99 5.70
CA GLY A 128 -10.70 -14.33 6.56
C GLY A 128 -10.65 -15.76 7.12
N PRO A 129 -10.44 -16.79 6.27
CA PRO A 129 -10.27 -18.17 6.77
C PRO A 129 -9.05 -18.34 7.71
N MET A 130 -7.99 -17.54 7.54
CA MET A 130 -6.83 -17.56 8.42
C MET A 130 -7.12 -16.92 9.78
N MET A 131 -8.06 -15.97 9.84
CA MET A 131 -8.52 -15.28 11.06
C MET A 131 -9.44 -16.14 11.93
N GLU A 132 -9.86 -17.32 11.48
CA GLU A 132 -10.72 -18.26 12.23
C GLU A 132 -9.91 -19.22 13.11
N GLN A 133 -8.58 -19.20 13.02
CA GLN A 133 -7.73 -20.07 13.82
C GLN A 133 -7.77 -19.66 15.31
N PRO A 134 -7.60 -20.62 16.24
CA PRO A 134 -7.44 -20.28 17.66
C PRO A 134 -6.08 -19.61 17.92
N ASP A 135 -5.97 -18.99 19.10
CA ASP A 135 -4.73 -18.43 19.64
C ASP A 135 -4.09 -17.33 18.77
N LEU A 136 -4.93 -16.54 18.11
CA LEU A 136 -4.50 -15.38 17.32
C LEU A 136 -4.33 -14.14 18.21
N LEU A 137 -3.18 -13.49 18.05
CA LEU A 137 -2.88 -12.19 18.62
C LEU A 137 -2.83 -11.15 17.50
N VAL A 138 -3.81 -10.23 17.48
CA VAL A 138 -3.82 -9.08 16.57
C VAL A 138 -2.99 -7.96 17.18
N HIS A 139 -2.01 -7.45 16.43
CA HIS A 139 -1.18 -6.34 16.90
C HIS A 139 -1.85 -4.99 16.61
N SER A 140 -2.04 -4.17 17.64
CA SER A 140 -2.63 -2.84 17.53
C SER A 140 -1.67 -1.79 16.99
N GLY A 141 -2.23 -0.76 16.38
CA GLY A 141 -1.56 0.50 16.09
C GLY A 141 -1.26 0.76 14.61
N GLY A 142 -1.53 -0.19 13.71
CA GLY A 142 -1.40 -0.06 12.25
C GLY A 142 -0.13 0.67 11.80
N PHE A 143 0.93 -0.06 11.47
CA PHE A 143 2.22 0.54 11.12
C PHE A 143 2.17 1.12 9.70
N VAL A 144 2.51 2.40 9.54
CA VAL A 144 2.49 3.07 8.23
C VAL A 144 3.45 2.42 7.26
N VAL A 145 2.96 2.08 6.07
CA VAL A 145 3.76 1.68 4.92
C VAL A 145 3.75 2.84 3.93
N ARG A 146 4.94 3.26 3.51
CA ARG A 146 5.09 4.25 2.44
C ARG A 146 6.34 3.91 1.66
N GLU A 147 6.15 3.47 0.42
CA GLU A 147 7.21 3.01 -0.46
C GLU A 147 7.04 3.70 -1.81
N ALA A 148 8.09 4.38 -2.27
CA ALA A 148 8.01 5.23 -3.47
C ALA A 148 7.70 4.42 -4.75
N ASP A 149 8.16 3.16 -4.80
CA ASP A 149 7.99 2.27 -5.94
C ASP A 149 6.77 1.34 -5.81
N ASP A 150 6.00 1.47 -4.72
CA ASP A 150 4.78 0.70 -4.52
C ASP A 150 3.59 1.39 -5.21
N PRO A 151 2.86 0.71 -6.12
CA PRO A 151 1.77 1.33 -6.88
C PRO A 151 0.54 1.68 -6.02
N TYR A 152 0.45 1.19 -4.79
CA TYR A 152 -0.67 1.43 -3.88
C TYR A 152 -0.27 2.24 -2.64
N CYS A 153 0.98 2.09 -2.17
CA CYS A 153 1.46 2.67 -0.91
C CYS A 153 2.39 3.87 -1.08
N GLY A 154 2.02 4.77 -1.99
CA GLY A 154 2.73 6.04 -2.22
C GLY A 154 2.21 7.20 -1.38
N LEU A 155 2.56 8.43 -1.80
CA LEU A 155 1.87 9.64 -1.33
C LEU A 155 0.38 9.55 -1.65
N HIS A 156 -0.45 10.15 -0.80
CA HIS A 156 -1.92 10.10 -0.88
C HIS A 156 -2.56 8.73 -0.61
N SER A 157 -1.80 7.77 -0.08
CA SER A 157 -2.34 6.53 0.47
C SER A 157 -2.41 6.58 2.00
N ARG A 158 -3.22 5.68 2.58
CA ARG A 158 -3.18 5.37 4.01
C ARG A 158 -2.91 3.88 4.17
N CYS A 159 -1.75 3.46 3.68
CA CYS A 159 -1.30 2.08 3.84
C CYS A 159 -0.85 1.79 5.27
N LEU A 160 -1.47 0.79 5.89
CA LEU A 160 -1.17 0.35 7.24
C LEU A 160 -0.96 -1.17 7.25
N ARG A 161 0.07 -1.61 7.99
CA ARG A 161 0.32 -3.03 8.25
C ARG A 161 -0.72 -3.56 9.22
N TYR A 162 -1.28 -4.72 8.89
CA TYR A 162 -2.09 -5.55 9.75
C TYR A 162 -1.33 -6.83 10.06
N ILE A 163 -0.93 -6.98 11.31
CA ILE A 163 -0.07 -8.08 11.76
C ILE A 163 -0.86 -8.94 12.74
N VAL A 164 -0.86 -10.24 12.48
CA VAL A 164 -1.39 -11.26 13.39
C VAL A 164 -0.31 -12.29 13.63
N SER A 165 -0.16 -12.65 14.90
CA SER A 165 0.75 -13.71 15.33
C SER A 165 -0.02 -14.82 16.05
N ARG A 166 0.63 -15.96 16.24
CA ARG A 166 0.12 -17.08 17.05
C ARG A 166 0.92 -17.25 18.33
N GLY A 167 0.30 -17.94 19.31
CA GLY A 167 0.93 -18.26 20.58
C GLY A 167 1.14 -17.01 21.43
N ASP A 168 2.38 -16.79 21.88
CA ASP A 168 2.78 -15.62 22.67
C ASP A 168 3.10 -14.37 21.82
N GLY A 169 2.85 -14.43 20.51
CA GLY A 169 3.16 -13.36 19.56
C GLY A 169 4.46 -13.58 18.78
N SER A 170 5.22 -14.64 19.08
CA SER A 170 6.50 -14.94 18.40
C SER A 170 6.36 -15.57 17.01
N ILE A 171 5.21 -16.18 16.70
CA ILE A 171 4.99 -16.89 15.43
C ILE A 171 4.20 -15.98 14.49
N PRO A 172 4.78 -15.46 13.39
CA PRO A 172 4.05 -14.66 12.42
C PRO A 172 2.99 -15.52 11.72
N HIS A 173 1.78 -14.97 11.53
CA HIS A 173 0.66 -15.69 10.93
C HIS A 173 0.03 -14.92 9.77
N ILE A 174 -0.35 -13.66 9.97
CA ILE A 174 -0.80 -12.77 8.91
C ILE A 174 0.09 -11.52 8.94
N HIS A 175 0.57 -11.12 7.78
CA HIS A 175 1.19 -9.82 7.57
C HIS A 175 0.61 -9.27 6.27
N ALA A 176 -0.33 -8.34 6.41
CA ALA A 176 -1.00 -7.73 5.29
C ALA A 176 -0.78 -6.21 5.30
N VAL A 177 -0.90 -5.59 4.13
CA VAL A 177 -0.98 -4.13 3.98
C VAL A 177 -2.34 -3.78 3.42
N VAL A 178 -2.99 -2.83 4.08
CA VAL A 178 -4.31 -2.33 3.72
C VAL A 178 -4.19 -0.84 3.44
N ASP A 179 -4.66 -0.40 2.28
CA ASP A 179 -4.84 1.02 2.01
C ASP A 179 -6.26 1.43 2.40
N LEU A 180 -6.38 2.21 3.47
CA LEU A 180 -7.67 2.69 3.95
C LEU A 180 -8.24 3.81 3.07
N VAL A 181 -7.41 4.48 2.23
CA VAL A 181 -7.93 5.46 1.27
C VAL A 181 -8.73 4.72 0.20
N SER A 182 -8.16 3.74 -0.48
CA SER A 182 -8.89 2.91 -1.48
C SER A 182 -9.82 1.88 -0.86
N ASP A 183 -9.73 1.65 0.45
CA ASP A 183 -10.56 0.72 1.24
C ASP A 183 -10.34 -0.74 0.81
N ARG A 184 -9.07 -1.13 0.65
CA ARG A 184 -8.67 -2.44 0.10
C ARG A 184 -7.45 -3.04 0.81
N VAL A 185 -7.42 -4.36 0.90
CA VAL A 185 -6.19 -5.11 1.15
C VAL A 185 -5.36 -5.07 -0.14
N VAL A 186 -4.22 -4.38 -0.11
CA VAL A 186 -3.37 -4.17 -1.29
C VAL A 186 -2.23 -5.19 -1.37
N HIS A 187 -1.76 -5.66 -0.21
CA HIS A 187 -0.79 -6.76 -0.11
C HIS A 187 -1.27 -7.76 0.94
N PRO A 188 -1.94 -8.87 0.58
CA PRO A 188 -2.47 -9.82 1.56
C PRO A 188 -1.38 -10.65 2.26
N PHE A 189 -0.22 -10.82 1.62
CA PHE A 189 0.91 -11.60 2.13
C PHE A 189 2.20 -10.80 1.95
N TYR A 190 2.37 -9.78 2.78
CA TYR A 190 3.50 -8.87 2.69
C TYR A 190 4.72 -9.44 3.45
N ASP A 191 5.84 -9.58 2.74
CA ASP A 191 7.11 -10.07 3.29
C ASP A 191 8.17 -8.97 3.19
N ASP A 192 8.65 -8.49 4.34
CA ASP A 192 9.72 -7.51 4.47
C ASP A 192 11.08 -8.01 3.95
N LYS A 193 11.21 -9.29 3.60
CA LYS A 193 12.49 -9.93 3.24
C LYS A 193 12.95 -9.72 1.80
N THR A 194 12.20 -9.01 0.97
CA THR A 194 12.66 -8.68 -0.39
C THR A 194 13.22 -7.26 -0.41
N PRO A 195 14.55 -7.04 -0.38
CA PRO A 195 15.09 -5.71 -0.58
C PRO A 195 14.64 -5.20 -1.95
N ALA A 196 14.21 -3.93 -2.02
CA ALA A 196 13.94 -3.25 -3.26
C ALA A 196 15.12 -3.50 -4.21
N LYS A 197 14.85 -4.13 -5.36
CA LYS A 197 15.85 -4.27 -6.42
C LYS A 197 16.31 -2.86 -6.77
N LYS A 198 17.55 -2.51 -6.40
CA LYS A 198 18.20 -1.32 -6.97
C LYS A 198 18.15 -1.48 -8.48
N ALA A 199 17.45 -0.57 -9.16
CA ALA A 199 17.47 -0.50 -10.61
C ALA A 199 18.93 -0.29 -11.09
N PRO A 200 19.32 -0.88 -12.23
CA PRO A 200 20.67 -0.74 -12.79
C PRO A 200 21.00 0.69 -13.23
#